data_AF-A0A9P6CSI3-F1
#
_entry.id   AF-A0A9P6CSI3-F1
#
_cell.length_a   1.000
_cell.length_b   1.000
_cell.length_c   1.000
_cell.angle_alpha   90.00
_cell.angle_beta   90.00
_cell.angle_gamma   90.00
#
_symmetry.space_group_name_H-M   'P 1'
#
loop_
_entity.id
_entity.type
_entity.pdbx_description
1 polymer ?
#
loop_
_entity_poly.entity_id
_entity_poly.type
_entity_poly.pdbx_seq_one_letter_code
_entity_poly.pdbx_strand_id
1 'polypeptide(L)'
;MMLNKWEYSSPTEIKEFEALFSLQAGDLESLLSNLLAVVHCIPNTTTEVKFLHASLGDFILDQSRSGEYYIDLEEQQQRLLCIFLESHISDRLYYDEVDEWRIYAIEELLVNAKATAPIQNSILKFKMQDSFFAPTLTYASFYILDSLRNFDFGDRGQAYHHVLNVFATKFAKMVLTMPSKFQKGCERGSTEGQFRDLAI
;
A
#
# COMPACT_ATOMS: atom_id res chain seq x y z
N MET A 1 -8.31 -21.72 -5.86
CA MET A 1 -7.44 -21.52 -7.04
C MET A 1 -7.03 -20.05 -7.02
N MET A 2 -6.00 -19.70 -6.26
CA MET A 2 -5.49 -18.33 -6.24
C MET A 2 -4.70 -18.14 -7.53
N LEU A 3 -5.18 -17.27 -8.41
CA LEU A 3 -4.36 -16.75 -9.50
C LEU A 3 -3.09 -16.16 -8.88
N ASN A 4 -1.93 -16.32 -9.52
CA ASN A 4 -0.65 -15.77 -9.09
C ASN A 4 -0.79 -14.24 -8.96
N LYS A 5 -1.17 -13.76 -7.77
CA LYS A 5 -1.49 -12.35 -7.46
C LYS A 5 -0.32 -11.40 -7.77
N TRP A 6 0.89 -11.97 -7.90
CA TRP A 6 2.14 -11.27 -8.19
C TRP A 6 2.32 -10.83 -9.66
N GLU A 7 1.54 -11.34 -10.62
CA GLU A 7 1.73 -11.00 -12.04
C GLU A 7 1.17 -9.62 -12.44
N TYR A 8 0.38 -8.96 -11.60
CA TYR A 8 -0.36 -7.74 -12.00
C TYR A 8 0.05 -6.45 -11.30
N SER A 9 0.84 -6.46 -10.23
CA SER A 9 0.99 -5.26 -9.40
C SER A 9 2.18 -5.31 -8.43
N SER A 10 3.39 -5.64 -8.88
CA SER A 10 4.59 -5.24 -8.10
C SER A 10 4.95 -3.79 -8.45
N PRO A 11 5.58 -3.02 -7.55
CA PRO A 11 6.32 -1.83 -7.96
C PRO A 11 7.35 -2.27 -9.00
N THR A 12 7.02 -2.06 -10.27
CA THR A 12 7.85 -2.49 -11.39
C THR A 12 8.83 -1.41 -11.77
N GLU A 13 8.80 -0.24 -11.12
CA GLU A 13 9.73 0.83 -11.42
C GLU A 13 10.62 1.23 -10.24
N ILE A 14 11.92 1.33 -10.52
CA ILE A 14 12.95 1.85 -9.61
C ILE A 14 12.52 3.17 -8.97
N LYS A 15 11.89 4.05 -9.75
CA LYS A 15 11.42 5.37 -9.27
C LYS A 15 10.36 5.27 -8.19
N GLU A 16 9.51 4.25 -8.22
CA GLU A 16 8.48 4.04 -7.20
C GLU A 16 9.10 3.62 -5.88
N PHE A 17 10.12 2.74 -5.93
CA PHE A 17 10.91 2.36 -4.76
C PHE A 17 11.71 3.55 -4.22
N GLU A 18 12.36 4.33 -5.08
CA GLU A 18 13.08 5.54 -4.66
C GLU A 18 12.13 6.55 -4.00
N ALA A 19 10.95 6.77 -4.59
CA ALA A 19 9.93 7.62 -3.98
C ALA A 19 9.44 7.07 -2.63
N LEU A 20 9.17 5.75 -2.54
CA LEU A 20 8.70 5.09 -1.32
C LEU A 20 9.72 5.20 -0.18
N PHE A 21 10.99 5.00 -0.48
CA PHE A 21 12.09 5.05 0.49
C PHE A 21 12.75 6.43 0.63
N SER A 22 12.18 7.47 -0.02
CA SER A 22 12.73 8.84 -0.02
C SER A 22 14.19 8.92 -0.47
N LEU A 23 14.56 8.08 -1.46
CA LEU A 23 15.87 8.05 -2.09
C LEU A 23 15.94 9.04 -3.26
N GLN A 24 17.15 9.48 -3.61
CA GLN A 24 17.40 10.26 -4.82
C GLN A 24 17.41 9.34 -6.05
N ALA A 25 17.20 9.92 -7.24
CA ALA A 25 17.27 9.18 -8.49
C ALA A 25 18.66 8.56 -8.68
N GLY A 26 18.72 7.23 -8.85
CA GLY A 26 19.94 6.44 -8.99
C GLY A 26 20.48 5.88 -7.66
N ASP A 27 19.96 6.30 -6.51
CA ASP A 27 20.39 5.77 -5.21
C ASP A 27 20.04 4.29 -5.09
N LEU A 28 18.86 3.87 -5.57
CA LEU A 28 18.46 2.46 -5.49
C LEU A 28 19.37 1.59 -6.34
N GLU A 29 19.71 2.03 -7.56
CA GLU A 29 20.67 1.33 -8.42
C GLU A 29 22.05 1.27 -7.78
N SER A 30 22.49 2.37 -7.14
CA SER A 30 23.76 2.41 -6.41
C SER A 30 23.79 1.43 -5.25
N LEU A 31 22.71 1.36 -4.45
CA LEU A 31 22.57 0.42 -3.33
C LEU A 31 22.56 -1.04 -3.81
N LEU A 32 21.88 -1.31 -4.92
CA LEU A 32 21.77 -2.66 -5.50
C LEU A 32 22.99 -3.05 -6.37
N SER A 33 23.91 -2.14 -6.66
CA SER A 33 25.07 -2.38 -7.54
C SER A 33 25.99 -3.50 -7.04
N ASN A 34 26.12 -3.67 -5.73
CA ASN A 34 26.89 -4.77 -5.14
C ASN A 34 26.14 -6.11 -5.17
N LEU A 35 24.85 -6.10 -5.51
CA LEU A 35 23.97 -7.26 -5.58
C LEU A 35 23.69 -7.69 -7.03
N LEU A 36 24.40 -7.16 -8.03
CA LEU A 36 24.14 -7.46 -9.46
C LEU A 36 24.20 -8.95 -9.83
N ALA A 37 24.90 -9.77 -9.04
CA ALA A 37 24.94 -11.23 -9.23
C ALA A 37 23.62 -11.93 -8.84
N VAL A 38 22.79 -11.30 -8.02
CA VAL A 38 21.56 -11.87 -7.45
C VAL A 38 20.31 -11.01 -7.69
N VAL A 39 20.48 -9.73 -8.01
CA VAL A 39 19.42 -8.77 -8.32
C VAL A 39 19.82 -8.01 -9.58
N HIS A 40 18.99 -8.05 -10.62
CA HIS A 40 19.20 -7.29 -11.84
C HIS A 40 18.21 -6.13 -11.91
N CYS A 41 18.76 -4.92 -12.02
CA CYS A 41 18.01 -3.73 -12.39
C CYS A 41 18.29 -3.47 -13.88
N ILE A 42 17.27 -3.50 -14.75
CA ILE A 42 17.46 -3.22 -16.18
C ILE A 42 17.29 -1.72 -16.40
N PRO A 43 18.36 -0.99 -16.79
CA PRO A 43 18.23 0.43 -17.10
C PRO A 43 17.43 0.61 -18.40
N ASN A 44 16.55 1.61 -18.44
CA ASN A 44 15.91 2.14 -19.66
C ASN A 44 14.81 1.31 -20.35
N THR A 45 14.33 0.22 -19.76
CA THR A 45 13.08 -0.46 -20.17
C THR A 45 12.30 -0.81 -18.92
N THR A 46 11.05 -0.31 -18.75
CA THR A 46 10.10 -0.63 -17.66
C THR A 46 10.82 -1.23 -16.44
N THR A 47 11.45 -0.36 -15.64
CA THR A 47 12.60 -0.59 -14.75
C THR A 47 12.37 -1.65 -13.64
N GLU A 48 12.19 -2.90 -14.04
CA GLU A 48 11.80 -4.02 -13.19
C GLU A 48 13.00 -4.54 -12.40
N VAL A 49 12.83 -4.70 -11.09
CA VAL A 49 13.82 -5.35 -10.22
C VAL A 49 13.62 -6.86 -10.33
N LYS A 50 14.60 -7.58 -10.89
CA LYS A 50 14.55 -9.04 -11.06
C LYS A 50 15.46 -9.75 -10.08
N PHE A 51 14.92 -10.68 -9.31
CA PHE A 51 15.72 -11.60 -8.52
C PHE A 51 16.24 -12.73 -9.42
N LEU A 52 17.57 -12.85 -9.52
CA LEU A 52 18.23 -13.80 -10.43
C LEU A 52 18.40 -15.20 -9.83
N HIS A 53 18.12 -15.37 -8.54
CA HIS A 53 18.29 -16.64 -7.85
C HIS A 53 17.05 -17.03 -7.05
N ALA A 54 16.45 -18.18 -7.39
CA ALA A 54 15.23 -18.67 -6.76
C ALA A 54 15.37 -18.88 -5.24
N SER A 55 16.58 -19.20 -4.76
CA SER A 55 16.83 -19.38 -3.33
C SER A 55 17.16 -18.10 -2.56
N LEU A 56 17.13 -16.92 -3.21
CA LEU A 56 17.51 -15.68 -2.52
C LEU A 56 16.57 -15.39 -1.34
N GLY A 57 15.26 -15.55 -1.54
CA GLY A 57 14.27 -15.42 -0.46
C GLY A 57 14.55 -16.40 0.68
N ASP A 58 14.73 -17.69 0.38
CA ASP A 58 15.05 -18.69 1.41
C ASP A 58 16.37 -18.41 2.14
N PHE A 59 17.34 -17.80 1.44
CA PHE A 59 18.62 -17.45 2.03
C PHE A 59 18.48 -16.29 3.02
N ILE A 60 17.88 -15.18 2.61
CA ILE A 60 17.74 -13.98 3.47
C ILE A 60 16.77 -14.19 4.63
N LEU A 61 15.84 -15.14 4.52
CA LEU A 61 14.90 -15.49 5.58
C LEU A 61 15.44 -16.57 6.55
N ASP A 62 16.63 -17.14 6.29
CA ASP A 62 17.27 -18.11 7.17
C ASP A 62 18.48 -17.48 7.86
N GLN A 63 18.32 -17.16 9.14
CA GLN A 63 19.36 -16.50 9.94
C GLN A 63 20.67 -17.30 10.00
N SER A 64 20.58 -18.64 10.01
CA SER A 64 21.77 -19.50 10.09
C SER A 64 22.59 -19.47 8.80
N ARG A 65 21.94 -19.21 7.66
CA ARG A 65 22.57 -19.17 6.34
C ARG A 65 23.04 -17.78 5.95
N SER A 66 22.25 -16.74 6.28
CA SER A 66 22.50 -15.36 5.87
C SER A 66 23.30 -14.54 6.87
N GLY A 67 23.36 -14.96 8.14
CA GLY A 67 24.14 -14.27 9.17
C GLY A 67 23.67 -12.82 9.36
N GLU A 68 24.55 -11.87 9.02
CA GLU A 68 24.23 -10.43 9.11
C GLU A 68 23.22 -9.94 8.08
N TYR A 69 22.98 -10.71 7.00
CA TYR A 69 22.00 -10.39 5.97
C TYR A 69 20.60 -10.94 6.26
N TYR A 70 20.41 -11.51 7.45
CA TYR A 70 19.11 -12.04 7.87
C TYR A 70 18.06 -10.95 7.92
N ILE A 71 16.91 -11.23 7.32
CA ILE A 71 15.72 -10.39 7.36
C ILE A 71 14.72 -11.05 8.31
N ASP A 72 14.46 -10.39 9.43
CA ASP A 72 13.26 -10.67 10.24
C ASP A 72 12.04 -10.21 9.45
N LEU A 73 11.31 -11.18 8.88
CA LEU A 73 10.17 -10.93 8.02
C LEU A 73 9.07 -10.15 8.76
N GLU A 74 8.82 -10.47 10.03
CA GLU A 74 7.77 -9.82 10.80
C GLU A 74 8.14 -8.36 11.06
N GLU A 75 9.38 -8.10 11.48
CA GLU A 75 9.87 -6.74 11.70
C GLU A 75 9.83 -5.90 10.42
N GLN A 76 10.32 -6.46 9.30
CA GLN A 76 10.34 -5.72 8.03
C GLN A 76 8.94 -5.51 7.45
N GLN A 77 8.02 -6.46 7.59
CA GLN A 77 6.62 -6.27 7.18
C GLN A 77 5.96 -5.12 7.97
N GLN A 78 6.16 -5.07 9.30
CA GLN A 78 5.65 -3.97 10.11
C GLN A 78 6.25 -2.63 9.68
N ARG A 79 7.57 -2.60 9.46
CA ARG A 79 8.27 -1.39 9.01
C ARG A 79 7.79 -0.93 7.63
N LEU A 80 7.65 -1.84 6.68
CA LEU A 80 7.12 -1.55 5.34
C LEU A 80 5.69 -1.02 5.43
N LEU A 81 4.82 -1.63 6.23
CA LEU A 81 3.46 -1.17 6.43
C LEU A 81 3.43 0.27 6.95
N CYS A 82 4.24 0.59 7.95
CA CYS A 82 4.37 1.96 8.46
C CYS A 82 4.84 2.93 7.36
N ILE A 83 5.82 2.54 6.54
CA ILE A 83 6.29 3.35 5.40
C ILE A 83 5.14 3.58 4.41
N PHE A 84 4.38 2.55 4.02
CA PHE A 84 3.26 2.70 3.09
C PHE A 84 2.17 3.63 3.65
N LEU A 85 1.79 3.46 4.92
CA LEU A 85 0.76 4.26 5.58
C LEU A 85 1.16 5.73 5.76
N GLU A 86 2.45 5.99 6.02
CA GLU A 86 2.97 7.35 6.22
C GLU A 86 3.41 8.02 4.92
N SER A 87 3.73 7.24 3.88
CA SER A 87 4.10 7.77 2.59
C SER A 87 2.96 8.61 2.04
N HIS A 88 3.25 9.88 1.75
CA HIS A 88 2.32 10.70 1.01
C HIS A 88 2.17 10.07 -0.37
N ILE A 89 0.94 9.74 -0.76
CA ILE A 89 0.55 9.25 -2.10
C ILE A 89 0.87 10.32 -3.15
N SER A 90 2.15 10.63 -3.37
CA SER A 90 2.63 11.86 -4.00
C SER A 90 1.85 12.25 -5.25
N ASP A 91 1.28 13.47 -5.25
CA ASP A 91 0.69 14.22 -6.39
C ASP A 91 1.60 14.30 -7.65
N ARG A 92 2.76 13.64 -7.67
CA ARG A 92 3.80 13.75 -8.70
C ARG A 92 4.01 12.50 -9.56
N LEU A 93 3.35 11.39 -9.29
CA LEU A 93 3.39 10.24 -10.20
C LEU A 93 2.23 10.35 -11.19
N TYR A 94 2.58 10.11 -12.46
CA TYR A 94 1.86 10.53 -13.64
C TYR A 94 0.45 9.92 -13.74
N TYR A 95 -0.46 10.65 -14.37
CA TYR A 95 -1.92 10.51 -14.32
C TYR A 95 -2.58 9.21 -14.82
N ASP A 96 -1.87 8.16 -15.22
CA ASP A 96 -2.52 7.11 -16.04
C ASP A 96 -2.67 5.72 -15.42
N GLU A 97 -1.90 5.33 -14.41
CA GLU A 97 -2.08 4.02 -13.78
C GLU A 97 -2.06 4.17 -12.27
N VAL A 98 -3.24 3.91 -11.72
CA VAL A 98 -3.62 4.02 -10.32
C VAL A 98 -2.59 3.33 -9.40
N ASP A 99 -2.35 3.90 -8.21
CA ASP A 99 -1.64 3.30 -7.06
C ASP A 99 -2.31 2.00 -6.52
N GLU A 100 -2.96 1.17 -7.35
CA GLU A 100 -3.65 -0.06 -6.93
C GLU A 100 -2.67 -1.01 -6.25
N TRP A 101 -1.46 -1.14 -6.80
CA TRP A 101 -0.42 -1.98 -6.23
C TRP A 101 -0.10 -1.60 -4.78
N ARG A 102 -0.17 -0.31 -4.42
CA ARG A 102 0.05 0.14 -3.05
C ARG A 102 -1.09 -0.26 -2.13
N ILE A 103 -2.33 -0.18 -2.61
CA ILE A 103 -3.49 -0.64 -1.85
C ILE A 103 -3.39 -2.15 -1.61
N TYR A 104 -3.03 -2.91 -2.64
CA TYR A 104 -2.77 -4.35 -2.51
C TYR A 104 -1.63 -4.64 -1.53
N ALA A 105 -0.53 -3.89 -1.59
CA ALA A 105 0.57 -4.03 -0.66
C ALA A 105 0.14 -3.73 0.78
N ILE A 106 -0.63 -2.65 1.01
CA ILE A 106 -1.15 -2.31 2.34
C ILE A 106 -2.11 -3.41 2.83
N GLU A 107 -3.03 -3.89 2.01
CA GLU A 107 -3.93 -5.00 2.34
C GLU A 107 -3.14 -6.24 2.75
N GLU A 108 -2.19 -6.67 1.91
CA GLU A 108 -1.38 -7.86 2.16
C GLU A 108 -0.53 -7.72 3.42
N LEU A 109 0.07 -6.55 3.64
CA LEU A 109 0.85 -6.28 4.85
C LEU A 109 -0.04 -6.22 6.09
N LEU A 110 -1.25 -5.66 6.00
CA LEU A 110 -2.20 -5.64 7.11
C LEU A 110 -2.66 -7.04 7.49
N VAL A 111 -2.97 -7.91 6.53
CA VAL A 111 -3.41 -9.29 6.81
C VAL A 111 -2.36 -10.08 7.61
N ASN A 112 -1.08 -9.79 7.40
CA ASN A 112 0.03 -10.50 8.06
C ASN A 112 0.59 -9.77 9.30
N ALA A 113 0.25 -8.50 9.50
CA ALA A 113 0.81 -7.70 10.58
C ALA A 113 0.09 -7.93 11.92
N LYS A 114 0.86 -7.84 13.01
CA LYS A 114 0.31 -7.78 14.37
C LYS A 114 -0.04 -6.34 14.73
N ALA A 115 -1.06 -6.16 15.58
CA ALA A 115 -1.40 -4.87 16.13
C ALA A 115 -0.27 -4.37 17.06
N THR A 116 0.51 -3.38 16.59
CA THR A 116 1.60 -2.77 17.36
C THR A 116 1.40 -1.25 17.46
N ALA A 117 1.97 -0.62 18.49
CA ALA A 117 1.90 0.82 18.67
C ALA A 117 2.50 1.62 17.48
N PRO A 118 3.61 1.20 16.84
CA PRO A 118 4.09 1.84 15.62
C PRO A 118 3.05 1.85 14.49
N ILE A 119 2.44 0.69 14.19
CA ILE A 119 1.42 0.59 13.14
C ILE A 119 0.21 1.47 13.48
N GLN A 120 -0.25 1.43 14.72
CA GLN A 120 -1.35 2.28 15.18
C GLN A 120 -1.05 3.77 14.93
N ASN A 121 0.14 4.23 15.31
CA ASN A 121 0.55 5.62 15.11
C ASN A 121 0.60 5.99 13.62
N SER A 122 1.08 5.09 12.77
CA SER A 122 1.10 5.30 11.31
C SER A 122 -0.32 5.34 10.73
N ILE A 123 -1.23 4.48 11.20
CA ILE A 123 -2.66 4.52 10.82
C ILE A 123 -3.29 5.86 11.21
N LEU A 124 -3.04 6.36 12.42
CA LEU A 124 -3.59 7.65 12.87
C LEU A 124 -3.02 8.86 12.10
N LYS A 125 -1.85 8.70 11.46
CA LYS A 125 -1.29 9.70 10.55
C LYS A 125 -1.74 9.52 9.10
N PHE A 126 -2.36 8.39 8.76
CA PHE A 126 -2.78 8.07 7.40
C PHE A 126 -3.64 9.19 6.83
N LYS A 127 -3.30 9.61 5.61
CA LYS A 127 -3.99 10.65 4.85
C LYS A 127 -4.13 10.20 3.41
N MET A 128 -5.30 10.43 2.84
CA MET A 128 -5.53 10.23 1.42
C MET A 128 -5.36 11.55 0.67
N GLN A 129 -4.76 11.52 -0.52
CA GLN A 129 -4.61 12.70 -1.37
C GLN A 129 -5.91 13.06 -2.10
N ASP A 130 -5.99 14.28 -2.64
CA ASP A 130 -7.20 14.79 -3.30
C ASP A 130 -7.37 14.24 -4.73
N SER A 131 -6.29 13.77 -5.33
CA SER A 131 -6.17 13.25 -6.70
C SER A 131 -6.69 11.83 -6.90
N PHE A 132 -7.32 11.22 -5.87
CA PHE A 132 -7.74 9.82 -5.91
C PHE A 132 -8.93 9.57 -6.84
N PHE A 133 -8.80 8.59 -7.73
CA PHE A 133 -9.86 8.20 -8.67
C PHE A 133 -10.98 7.41 -7.98
N ALA A 134 -12.24 7.61 -8.40
CA ALA A 134 -13.43 7.12 -7.69
C ALA A 134 -13.52 5.58 -7.50
N PRO A 135 -13.23 4.75 -8.53
CA PRO A 135 -13.20 3.30 -8.38
C PRO A 135 -12.12 2.85 -7.39
N THR A 136 -10.93 3.46 -7.45
CA THR A 136 -9.83 3.18 -6.55
C THR A 136 -10.18 3.51 -5.11
N LEU A 137 -10.88 4.63 -4.88
CA LEU A 137 -11.35 5.02 -3.55
C LEU A 137 -12.27 3.95 -2.94
N THR A 138 -13.20 3.45 -3.74
CA THR A 138 -14.16 2.42 -3.29
C THR A 138 -13.43 1.12 -2.98
N TYR A 139 -12.55 0.69 -3.89
CA TYR A 139 -11.72 -0.49 -3.72
C TYR A 139 -10.86 -0.40 -2.45
N ALA A 140 -10.03 0.64 -2.34
CA ALA A 140 -9.16 0.88 -1.19
C ALA A 140 -9.93 0.90 0.13
N SER A 141 -11.09 1.57 0.17
CA SER A 141 -11.89 1.66 1.38
C SER A 141 -12.35 0.28 1.85
N PHE A 142 -12.78 -0.59 0.94
CA PHE A 142 -13.26 -1.92 1.28
C PHE A 142 -12.15 -2.77 1.90
N TYR A 143 -11.01 -2.91 1.22
CA TYR A 143 -9.94 -3.82 1.65
C TYR A 143 -9.19 -3.33 2.88
N ILE A 144 -8.88 -2.03 2.94
CA ILE A 144 -8.14 -1.47 4.09
C ILE A 144 -9.03 -1.47 5.33
N LEU A 145 -10.31 -1.07 5.23
CA LEU A 145 -11.20 -1.08 6.39
C LEU A 145 -11.51 -2.51 6.85
N ASP A 146 -11.76 -3.45 5.94
CA ASP A 146 -12.01 -4.85 6.30
C ASP A 146 -10.81 -5.47 7.03
N SER A 147 -9.59 -5.19 6.52
CA SER A 147 -8.35 -5.62 7.19
C SER A 147 -8.21 -4.99 8.58
N LEU A 148 -8.43 -3.69 8.71
CA LEU A 148 -8.32 -2.97 9.98
C LEU A 148 -9.39 -3.35 11.02
N ARG A 149 -10.55 -3.85 10.58
CA ARG A 149 -11.62 -4.29 11.49
C ARG A 149 -11.14 -5.41 12.42
N ASN A 150 -10.18 -6.22 11.98
CA ASN A 150 -9.65 -7.35 12.73
C ASN A 150 -8.46 -6.97 13.64
N PHE A 151 -7.99 -5.72 13.61
CA PHE A 151 -6.90 -5.27 14.47
C PHE A 151 -7.42 -4.83 15.84
N ASP A 152 -6.87 -5.42 16.89
CA ASP A 152 -7.08 -4.95 18.27
C ASP A 152 -5.84 -4.17 18.75
N PHE A 153 -5.90 -2.85 18.64
CA PHE A 153 -4.89 -1.95 19.21
C PHE A 153 -5.15 -1.58 20.68
N GLY A 154 -6.25 -2.07 21.29
CA GLY A 154 -6.70 -1.64 22.61
C GLY A 154 -7.21 -0.19 22.66
N ASP A 155 -7.47 0.43 21.50
CA ASP A 155 -7.79 1.86 21.35
C ASP A 155 -9.27 2.15 21.15
N ARG A 156 -10.12 1.14 21.39
CA ARG A 156 -11.57 1.20 21.20
C ARG A 156 -11.98 1.55 19.77
N GLY A 157 -11.19 1.11 18.79
CA GLY A 157 -11.48 1.31 17.37
C GLY A 157 -11.10 2.70 16.86
N GLN A 158 -10.32 3.47 17.61
CA GLN A 158 -9.91 4.82 17.19
C GLN A 158 -9.17 4.80 15.84
N ALA A 159 -8.23 3.87 15.65
CA ALA A 159 -7.51 3.69 14.39
C ALA A 159 -8.46 3.38 13.22
N TYR A 160 -9.41 2.46 13.41
CA TYR A 160 -10.41 2.11 12.40
C TYR A 160 -11.28 3.32 12.02
N HIS A 161 -11.83 4.02 13.01
CA HIS A 161 -12.69 5.18 12.78
C HIS A 161 -11.94 6.34 12.13
N HIS A 162 -10.66 6.53 12.43
CA HIS A 162 -9.83 7.52 11.75
C HIS A 162 -9.78 7.26 10.24
N VAL A 163 -9.43 6.02 9.84
CA VAL A 163 -9.34 5.66 8.42
C VAL A 163 -10.70 5.72 7.74
N LEU A 164 -11.76 5.26 8.41
CA LEU A 164 -13.14 5.39 7.92
C LEU A 164 -13.51 6.86 7.64
N ASN A 165 -13.17 7.76 8.56
CA ASN A 165 -13.43 9.20 8.39
C ASN A 165 -12.63 9.81 7.25
N VAL A 166 -11.38 9.37 7.03
CA VAL A 166 -10.57 9.79 5.87
C VAL A 166 -11.28 9.40 4.57
N PHE A 167 -11.70 8.14 4.43
CA PHE A 167 -12.42 7.67 3.26
C PHE A 167 -13.76 8.38 3.06
N ALA A 168 -14.57 8.49 4.11
CA ALA A 168 -15.88 9.14 4.05
C ALA A 168 -15.78 10.61 3.64
N THR A 169 -14.81 11.35 4.20
CA THR A 169 -14.56 12.76 3.85
C THR A 169 -14.19 12.90 2.37
N LYS A 170 -13.33 12.01 1.87
CA LYS A 170 -12.91 12.02 0.46
C LYS A 170 -14.05 11.66 -0.49
N PHE A 171 -14.83 10.64 -0.13
CA PHE A 171 -16.01 10.25 -0.90
C PHE A 171 -17.03 11.38 -0.98
N ALA A 172 -17.32 12.05 0.14
CA ALA A 172 -18.22 13.20 0.18
C ALA A 172 -17.71 14.35 -0.72
N LYS A 173 -16.42 14.71 -0.63
CA LYS A 173 -15.81 15.74 -1.48
C LYS A 173 -15.93 15.38 -2.96
N MET A 174 -15.63 14.13 -3.31
CA MET A 174 -15.75 13.62 -4.67
C MET A 174 -17.17 13.80 -5.22
N VAL A 175 -18.19 13.31 -4.50
CA VAL A 175 -19.61 13.43 -4.91
C VAL A 175 -20.02 14.89 -5.11
N LEU A 176 -19.59 15.79 -4.21
CA LEU A 176 -19.89 17.22 -4.31
C LEU A 176 -19.25 17.89 -5.54
N THR A 177 -18.09 17.39 -5.99
CA THR A 177 -17.39 17.91 -7.17
C THR A 177 -17.82 17.28 -8.49
N MET A 178 -18.59 16.18 -8.47
CA MET A 178 -19.05 15.52 -9.70
C MET A 178 -20.08 16.39 -10.46
N PRO A 179 -20.04 16.41 -11.80
CA PRO A 179 -21.09 17.04 -12.60
C PRO A 179 -22.48 16.48 -12.24
N SER A 180 -23.50 17.34 -12.19
CA SER A 180 -24.86 17.01 -11.74
C SER A 180 -25.52 15.82 -12.46
N LYS A 181 -25.11 15.54 -13.70
CA LYS A 181 -25.55 14.36 -14.47
C LYS A 181 -25.10 13.02 -13.86
N PHE A 182 -24.00 13.01 -13.10
CA PHE A 182 -23.45 11.82 -12.43
C PHE A 182 -23.92 11.67 -10.97
N GLN A 183 -24.28 12.78 -10.30
CA GLN A 183 -24.78 12.76 -8.92
C GLN A 183 -26.05 11.91 -8.76
N LYS A 184 -27.00 12.04 -9.70
CA LYS A 184 -28.25 11.25 -9.71
C LYS A 184 -28.05 9.74 -9.87
N GLY A 185 -26.90 9.31 -10.43
CA GLY A 185 -26.52 7.91 -10.54
C GLY A 185 -25.98 7.36 -9.22
N CYS A 186 -25.17 8.14 -8.51
CA CYS A 186 -24.66 7.77 -7.18
C CYS A 186 -25.79 7.68 -6.14
N GLU A 187 -26.77 8.57 -6.15
CA GLU A 187 -27.92 8.54 -5.22
C GLU A 187 -28.80 7.29 -5.37
N ARG A 188 -28.86 6.70 -6.57
CA ARG A 188 -29.69 5.50 -6.84
C ARG A 188 -28.94 4.18 -6.66
N GLY A 189 -27.61 4.22 -6.70
CA GLY A 189 -26.75 3.06 -6.45
C GLY A 189 -26.04 3.13 -5.10
N SER A 190 -26.44 4.03 -4.19
CA SER A 190 -25.61 4.40 -3.05
C SER A 190 -25.37 3.23 -2.10
N THR A 191 -24.10 2.89 -2.04
CA THR A 191 -23.33 2.36 -0.91
C THR A 191 -23.59 3.04 0.44
N GLU A 192 -24.57 3.94 0.60
CA GLU A 192 -24.98 4.45 1.92
C GLU A 192 -25.44 3.31 2.83
N GLY A 193 -26.04 2.24 2.28
CA GLY A 193 -26.26 0.98 3.00
C GLY A 193 -24.94 0.28 3.37
N GLN A 194 -24.02 0.13 2.42
CA GLN A 194 -22.74 -0.57 2.64
C GLN A 194 -21.79 0.16 3.62
N PHE A 195 -21.74 1.49 3.61
CA PHE A 195 -20.95 2.26 4.58
C PHE A 195 -21.65 2.39 5.93
N ARG A 196 -23.00 2.38 5.99
CA ARG A 196 -23.74 2.28 7.26
C ARG A 196 -23.54 0.92 7.92
N ASP A 197 -23.52 -0.16 7.15
CA ASP A 197 -23.28 -1.52 7.66
C ASP A 197 -21.83 -1.73 8.14
N LEU A 198 -20.88 -0.91 7.69
CA LEU A 198 -19.50 -0.87 8.20
C LEU A 198 -19.34 0.00 9.46
N ALA A 199 -20.32 0.86 9.78
CA ALA A 199 -20.27 1.77 10.92
C ALA A 199 -20.99 1.23 12.18
N ILE A 200 -21.40 -0.04 12.18
CA ILE A 200 -22.05 -0.77 13.29
C ILE A 200 -21.13 -1.92 13.73
#